data_AF-G3HMW2-F1
#
_entry.id   AF-G3HMW2-F1
#
_cell.length_a   1.000
_cell.length_b   1.000
_cell.length_c   1.000
_cell.angle_alpha   90.00
_cell.angle_beta   90.00
_cell.angle_gamma   90.00
#
_symmetry.space_group_name_H-M   'P 1'
#
loop_
_entity.id
_entity.type
_entity.pdbx_description
1 polymer ?
#
loop_
_entity_poly.entity_id
_entity_poly.type
_entity_poly.pdbx_seq_one_letter_code
_entity_poly.pdbx_strand_id
1 'polypeptide(L)'
;MLDKLTGVFAPRPSTGPHKLRECLPLIIFLRNRLKYALTGDEVKKICMQRFIKIDGKVRTDITYPAGFMDVISIDKTGQKFRLIYDTKGHFAVHRITPEEAKYKWCKVRKIFVGTKGIPYLVSHDARTIRYPDPLIKVNDTIQIDLETGAIKFDTGNLCMVTGGANLGRIGVITNRERHLALLMWFM
;
A
#
# COMPACT_ATOMS: atom_id res chain seq x y z
N MET A 1 10.63 -13.96 1.47
CA MET A 1 11.52 -14.28 2.60
C MET A 1 12.93 -14.29 2.06
N LEU A 2 13.85 -13.61 2.73
CA LEU A 2 15.26 -13.65 2.40
C LEU A 2 15.90 -14.73 3.27
N ASP A 3 16.80 -15.51 2.69
CA ASP A 3 17.53 -16.52 3.44
C ASP A 3 18.69 -15.88 4.22
N LYS A 4 18.99 -16.42 5.41
CA LYS A 4 20.01 -15.90 6.32
C LYS A 4 21.43 -16.15 5.79
N LEU A 5 21.65 -17.20 5.00
CA LEU A 5 22.99 -17.62 4.57
C LEU A 5 23.41 -17.00 3.23
N THR A 6 22.46 -16.66 2.37
CA THR A 6 22.72 -16.14 1.01
C THR A 6 23.41 -14.76 0.92
N GLY A 7 23.63 -14.05 2.04
CA GLY A 7 24.37 -12.80 2.05
C GLY A 7 24.25 -12.00 3.34
N VAL A 8 25.17 -11.06 3.56
CA VAL A 8 25.23 -10.22 4.77
C VAL A 8 24.20 -9.09 4.74
N PHE A 9 23.86 -8.59 3.53
CA PHE A 9 23.05 -7.39 3.36
C PHE A 9 21.69 -7.69 2.71
N ALA A 10 20.67 -6.97 3.17
CA ALA A 10 19.37 -6.90 2.51
C ALA A 10 19.21 -5.56 1.78
N PRO A 11 18.48 -5.52 0.66
CA PRO A 11 18.21 -4.27 -0.04
C PRO A 11 17.35 -3.37 0.83
N ARG A 12 17.91 -2.24 1.27
CA ARG A 12 17.18 -1.23 2.03
C ARG A 12 16.21 -0.50 1.09
N PRO A 13 14.91 -0.40 1.43
CA PRO A 13 13.96 0.35 0.61
C PRO A 13 14.34 1.84 0.53
N SER A 14 14.15 2.43 -0.64
CA SER A 14 14.26 3.88 -0.85
C SER A 14 13.18 4.62 -0.08
N THR A 15 13.35 5.94 0.13
CA THR A 15 12.27 6.78 0.65
C THR A 15 11.13 6.84 -0.37
N GLY A 16 9.90 6.62 0.10
CA GLY A 16 8.75 6.49 -0.78
C GLY A 16 7.44 6.46 -0.01
N PRO A 17 6.35 5.99 -0.64
CA PRO A 17 5.01 6.09 -0.07
C PRO A 17 4.81 5.23 1.19
N HIS A 18 5.43 4.04 1.23
CA HIS A 18 5.25 3.08 2.31
C HIS A 18 6.40 3.10 3.32
N LYS A 19 6.09 2.73 4.57
CA LYS A 19 7.10 2.69 5.65
C LYS A 19 8.07 1.53 5.41
N LEU A 20 9.30 1.68 5.89
CA LEU A 20 10.37 0.68 5.75
C LEU A 20 9.97 -0.72 6.25
N ARG A 21 9.23 -0.82 7.35
CA ARG A 21 8.77 -2.11 7.92
C ARG A 21 7.48 -2.64 7.30
N GLU A 22 6.76 -1.82 6.53
CA GLU A 22 5.46 -2.13 5.95
C GLU A 22 5.54 -2.12 4.40
N CYS A 23 6.69 -2.50 3.84
CA CYS A 23 6.91 -2.49 2.40
C CYS A 23 7.68 -3.72 1.89
N LEU A 24 7.58 -3.94 0.58
CA LEU A 24 8.24 -4.96 -0.20
C LEU A 24 8.98 -4.27 -1.37
N PRO A 25 10.32 -4.17 -1.31
CA PRO A 25 11.12 -3.64 -2.42
C PRO A 25 10.91 -4.39 -3.73
N LEU A 26 10.95 -3.68 -4.86
CA LEU A 26 10.81 -4.28 -6.20
C LEU A 26 11.82 -5.40 -6.49
N ILE A 27 13.05 -5.28 -5.99
CA ILE A 27 14.05 -6.35 -6.10
C ILE A 27 13.61 -7.67 -5.45
N ILE A 28 12.98 -7.60 -4.27
CA ILE A 28 12.48 -8.78 -3.59
C ILE A 28 11.25 -9.33 -4.33
N PHE A 29 10.42 -8.44 -4.89
CA PHE A 29 9.26 -8.83 -5.69
C PHE A 29 9.66 -9.63 -6.94
N LEU A 30 10.57 -9.11 -7.75
CA LEU A 30 10.95 -9.74 -9.03
C LEU A 30 11.82 -10.97 -8.85
N ARG A 31 12.78 -10.92 -7.92
CA ARG A 31 13.73 -12.02 -7.69
C ARG A 31 13.15 -13.14 -6.83
N ASN A 32 12.64 -12.80 -5.64
CA ASN A 32 12.28 -13.80 -4.64
C ASN A 32 10.82 -14.24 -4.73
N ARG A 33 9.88 -13.38 -5.18
CA ARG A 33 8.46 -13.75 -5.30
C ARG A 33 8.12 -14.31 -6.68
N LEU A 34 8.39 -13.55 -7.74
CA LEU A 34 8.04 -13.96 -9.11
C LEU A 34 9.10 -14.84 -9.79
N LYS A 35 10.36 -14.77 -9.34
CA LYS A 35 11.50 -15.49 -9.93
C LYS A 35 11.71 -15.18 -11.43
N TYR A 36 11.42 -13.95 -11.85
CA TYR A 36 11.73 -13.48 -13.22
C TYR A 36 13.18 -13.07 -13.41
N ALA A 37 13.89 -12.83 -12.30
CA ALA A 37 15.31 -12.59 -12.27
C ALA A 37 15.94 -13.53 -11.22
N LEU A 38 17.12 -14.03 -11.53
CA LEU A 38 17.94 -14.82 -10.62
C LEU A 38 18.86 -13.91 -9.80
N THR A 39 19.43 -12.89 -10.45
CA THR A 39 20.42 -11.97 -9.87
C THR A 39 19.87 -10.55 -9.68
N GLY A 40 20.53 -9.77 -8.82
CA GLY A 40 20.19 -8.35 -8.63
C GLY A 40 20.45 -7.49 -9.89
N ASP A 41 21.45 -7.87 -10.69
CA ASP A 41 21.79 -7.16 -11.92
C ASP A 41 20.74 -7.37 -13.02
N GLU A 42 20.15 -8.56 -13.10
CA GLU A 42 18.99 -8.81 -13.98
C GLU A 42 17.79 -7.96 -13.59
N VAL A 43 17.50 -7.84 -12.30
CA VAL A 43 16.44 -6.94 -11.80
C VAL A 43 16.72 -5.51 -12.26
N LYS A 44 17.97 -5.03 -12.11
CA LYS A 44 18.37 -3.70 -12.57
C LYS A 44 18.11 -3.52 -14.06
N LYS A 45 18.46 -4.50 -14.89
CA LYS A 45 18.18 -4.47 -16.34
C LYS A 45 16.68 -4.37 -16.62
N ILE A 46 15.85 -5.17 -15.96
CA ILE A 46 14.38 -5.15 -16.13
C ILE A 46 13.80 -3.78 -15.73
N CYS A 47 14.20 -3.23 -14.58
CA CYS A 47 13.71 -1.94 -14.12
C CYS A 47 14.16 -0.79 -15.06
N MET A 48 15.40 -0.82 -15.55
CA MET A 48 15.92 0.19 -16.48
C MET A 48 15.24 0.16 -17.85
N GLN A 49 14.73 -1.00 -18.27
CA GLN A 49 13.93 -1.13 -19.49
C GLN A 49 12.51 -0.54 -19.37
N ARG A 50 12.12 -0.03 -18.20
CA ARG A 50 10.84 0.69 -17.97
C ARG A 50 9.56 -0.14 -18.19
N PHE A 51 9.66 -1.47 -18.13
CA PHE A 51 8.49 -2.36 -18.28
C PHE A 51 7.62 -2.51 -17.02
N ILE A 52 8.11 -2.02 -15.88
CA ILE A 52 7.44 -2.14 -14.59
C ILE A 52 6.75 -0.82 -14.25
N LYS A 53 5.45 -0.90 -14.01
CA LYS A 53 4.62 0.21 -13.58
C LYS A 53 3.99 -0.10 -12.23
N ILE A 54 4.08 0.83 -11.30
CA ILE A 54 3.39 0.80 -10.01
C ILE A 54 2.34 1.90 -10.01
N ASP A 55 1.09 1.51 -9.77
CA ASP A 55 -0.08 2.37 -9.84
C ASP A 55 -0.12 3.23 -11.13
N GLY A 56 0.19 2.59 -12.27
CA GLY A 56 0.22 3.22 -13.58
C GLY A 56 1.47 4.06 -13.89
N LYS A 57 2.34 4.32 -12.91
CA LYS A 57 3.60 5.08 -13.11
C LYS A 57 4.77 4.15 -13.32
N VAL A 58 5.56 4.40 -14.37
CA VAL A 58 6.81 3.66 -14.62
C VAL A 58 7.79 3.90 -13.48
N ARG A 59 8.35 2.82 -12.93
CA ARG A 59 9.37 2.89 -11.87
C ARG A 59 10.63 2.16 -12.31
N THR A 60 11.75 2.88 -12.24
CA THR A 60 13.09 2.36 -12.54
C THR A 60 13.88 2.04 -11.28
N ASP A 61 13.46 2.55 -10.12
CA ASP A 61 14.12 2.33 -8.84
C ASP A 61 13.90 0.89 -8.35
N ILE A 62 15.00 0.17 -8.18
CA ILE A 62 15.06 -1.24 -7.80
C ILE A 62 14.63 -1.43 -6.33
N THR A 63 14.87 -0.43 -5.48
CA THR A 63 14.56 -0.45 -4.05
C THR A 63 13.30 0.32 -3.73
N TYR A 64 12.46 0.61 -4.72
CA TYR A 64 11.20 1.30 -4.52
C TYR A 64 10.30 0.53 -3.53
N PRO A 65 9.79 1.19 -2.47
CA PRO A 65 8.96 0.54 -1.46
C PRO A 65 7.53 0.38 -1.98
N ALA A 66 7.21 -0.76 -2.59
CA ALA A 66 5.84 -1.14 -2.88
C ALA A 66 5.19 -1.70 -1.60
N GLY A 67 3.93 -1.39 -1.33
CA GLY A 67 3.28 -1.76 -0.08
C GLY A 67 1.86 -2.26 -0.27
N PHE A 68 1.10 -2.21 0.81
CA PHE A 68 -0.26 -2.73 0.86
C PHE A 68 -1.17 -2.01 -0.16
N MET A 69 -1.97 -2.79 -0.89
CA MET A 69 -2.91 -2.34 -1.93
C MET A 69 -2.29 -1.73 -3.19
N ASP A 70 -0.97 -1.70 -3.33
CA ASP A 70 -0.33 -1.26 -4.57
C ASP A 70 -0.62 -2.20 -5.73
N VAL A 71 -0.84 -1.61 -6.91
CA VAL A 71 -1.02 -2.35 -8.17
C VAL A 71 0.29 -2.33 -8.94
N ILE A 72 0.90 -3.50 -9.15
CA ILE A 72 2.11 -3.68 -9.93
C ILE A 72 1.73 -4.29 -11.27
N SER A 73 2.06 -3.62 -12.36
CA SER A 73 1.80 -4.06 -13.72
C SER A 73 3.11 -4.25 -14.49
N ILE A 74 3.17 -5.34 -15.24
CA ILE A 74 4.30 -5.67 -16.11
C ILE A 74 3.79 -5.68 -17.54
N ASP A 75 4.15 -4.66 -18.31
CA ASP A 75 3.59 -4.47 -19.66
C ASP A 75 3.95 -5.63 -20.60
N LYS A 76 5.18 -6.13 -20.51
CA LYS A 76 5.71 -7.16 -21.43
C LYS A 76 5.01 -8.51 -21.28
N THR A 77 4.57 -8.87 -20.08
CA THR A 77 3.87 -10.12 -19.81
C THR A 77 2.35 -9.93 -19.73
N GLY A 78 1.87 -8.69 -19.73
CA GLY A 78 0.46 -8.35 -19.52
C GLY A 78 -0.06 -8.67 -18.11
N GLN A 79 0.78 -9.13 -17.19
CA GLN A 79 0.36 -9.55 -15.86
C GLN A 79 0.26 -8.34 -14.92
N LYS A 80 -0.81 -8.34 -14.12
CA LYS A 80 -1.06 -7.34 -13.09
C LYS A 80 -1.19 -8.03 -11.75
N PHE A 81 -0.64 -7.39 -10.72
CA PHE A 81 -0.58 -7.91 -9.37
C PHE A 81 -1.06 -6.86 -8.38
N ARG A 82 -1.71 -7.31 -7.31
CA ARG A 82 -2.01 -6.50 -6.13
C ARG A 82 -1.29 -7.09 -4.92
N LEU A 83 -0.65 -6.22 -4.15
CA LEU A 83 0.00 -6.60 -2.90
C LEU A 83 -1.03 -6.59 -1.76
N ILE A 84 -1.27 -7.77 -1.17
CA ILE A 84 -2.23 -7.97 -0.08
C ILE A 84 -1.52 -8.72 1.06
N TYR A 85 -2.00 -8.58 2.29
CA TYR A 85 -1.54 -9.42 3.40
C TYR A 85 -2.25 -10.77 3.39
N ASP A 86 -1.47 -11.83 3.55
CA ASP A 86 -1.97 -13.16 3.89
C ASP A 86 -2.34 -13.21 5.38
N THR A 87 -3.16 -14.18 5.78
CA THR A 87 -3.60 -14.46 7.16
C THR A 87 -2.45 -14.68 8.15
N LYS A 88 -1.26 -15.03 7.65
CA LYS A 88 -0.02 -15.16 8.42
C LYS A 88 0.78 -13.86 8.54
N GLY A 89 0.28 -12.75 7.99
CA GLY A 89 0.93 -11.45 8.00
C GLY A 89 2.02 -11.24 6.95
N HIS A 90 2.18 -12.15 5.98
CA HIS A 90 3.12 -11.97 4.88
C HIS A 90 2.49 -11.24 3.69
N PHE A 91 3.29 -10.54 2.89
CA PHE A 91 2.83 -10.05 1.59
C PHE A 91 2.60 -11.21 0.63
N ALA A 92 1.34 -11.37 0.20
CA ALA A 92 0.90 -12.21 -0.89
C ALA A 92 0.84 -11.41 -2.20
N VAL A 93 1.23 -12.06 -3.28
CA VAL A 93 1.17 -11.49 -4.64
C VAL A 93 -0.08 -12.03 -5.31
N HIS A 94 -1.15 -11.24 -5.28
CA HIS A 94 -2.43 -11.62 -5.87
C HIS A 94 -2.47 -11.21 -7.34
N ARG A 95 -2.77 -12.15 -8.25
CA ARG A 95 -2.98 -11.84 -9.68
C ARG A 95 -4.35 -11.22 -9.86
N ILE A 96 -4.44 -10.11 -10.58
CA ILE A 96 -5.70 -9.37 -10.78
C ILE A 96 -6.02 -9.21 -12.26
N THR A 97 -7.31 -9.03 -12.55
CA THR A 97 -7.80 -8.71 -13.89
C THR A 97 -7.49 -7.25 -14.25
N PRO A 98 -7.51 -6.88 -15.55
CA PRO A 98 -7.23 -5.51 -15.97
C PRO A 98 -8.26 -4.49 -15.47
N GLU A 99 -9.49 -4.91 -15.18
CA GLU A 99 -10.57 -4.09 -14.63
C GLU A 99 -10.31 -3.77 -13.15
N GLU A 100 -9.98 -4.78 -12.35
CA GLU A 100 -9.64 -4.60 -10.94
C GLU A 100 -8.43 -3.71 -10.74
N ALA A 101 -7.50 -3.72 -11.69
CA ALA A 101 -6.28 -2.92 -11.65
C ALA A 101 -6.50 -1.41 -11.85
N LYS A 102 -7.68 -0.98 -12.31
CA LYS A 102 -7.98 0.44 -12.53
C LYS A 102 -8.15 1.19 -11.21
N TYR A 103 -8.77 0.53 -10.23
CA TYR A 103 -9.03 1.13 -8.93
C TYR A 103 -8.04 0.68 -7.85
N LYS A 104 -7.91 1.51 -6.82
CA LYS A 104 -7.13 1.21 -5.62
C LYS A 104 -7.85 1.74 -4.38
N TRP A 105 -7.89 0.94 -3.32
CA TRP A 105 -8.43 1.36 -2.03
C TRP A 105 -7.36 2.03 -1.18
N CYS A 106 -7.68 3.23 -0.71
CA CYS A 106 -6.78 4.05 0.08
C CYS A 106 -7.44 4.49 1.39
N LYS A 107 -6.91 3.98 2.51
CA LYS A 107 -7.27 4.49 3.83
C LYS A 107 -6.79 5.94 4.02
N VAL A 108 -7.69 6.79 4.54
CA VAL A 108 -7.41 8.17 4.95
C VAL A 108 -6.67 8.15 6.29
N ARG A 109 -5.47 8.74 6.32
CA ARG A 109 -4.68 8.89 7.56
C ARG A 109 -4.93 10.20 8.26
N LYS A 110 -4.97 11.30 7.51
CA LYS A 110 -5.11 12.65 8.04
C LYS A 110 -5.87 13.51 7.05
N ILE A 111 -6.63 14.47 7.58
CA ILE A 111 -7.29 15.52 6.82
C ILE A 111 -6.73 16.84 7.34
N PHE A 112 -6.32 17.71 6.43
CA PHE A 112 -5.76 19.01 6.73
C PHE A 112 -6.42 20.08 5.87
N VAL A 113 -6.35 21.32 6.34
CA VAL A 113 -6.69 22.49 5.54
C VAL A 113 -5.39 23.16 5.14
N GLY A 114 -5.17 23.27 3.84
CA GLY A 114 -3.96 23.87 3.27
C GLY A 114 -4.04 25.38 3.17
N THR A 115 -3.04 25.94 2.50
CA THR A 115 -3.07 27.35 2.12
C THR A 115 -4.31 27.66 1.28
N LYS A 116 -4.85 28.87 1.45
CA LYS A 116 -6.11 29.31 0.82
C LYS A 116 -7.37 28.54 1.28
N GLY A 117 -7.33 27.88 2.44
CA GLY A 117 -8.50 27.19 2.99
C GLY A 117 -8.87 25.91 2.24
N ILE A 118 -7.99 25.37 1.39
CA ILE A 118 -8.28 24.20 0.56
C ILE A 118 -8.15 22.93 1.41
N PRO A 119 -9.22 22.15 1.62
CA PRO A 119 -9.12 20.88 2.31
C PRO A 119 -8.39 19.86 1.44
N TYR A 120 -7.46 19.12 2.05
CA TYR A 120 -6.81 17.98 1.43
C TYR A 120 -6.69 16.83 2.42
N LEU A 121 -6.76 15.61 1.90
CA LEU A 121 -6.52 14.41 2.67
C LEU A 121 -5.21 13.76 2.26
N VAL A 122 -4.62 13.07 3.23
CA VAL A 122 -3.41 12.29 3.06
C VAL A 122 -3.76 10.83 3.27
N SER A 123 -3.52 10.01 2.24
CA SER A 123 -3.73 8.57 2.30
C SER A 123 -2.55 7.84 2.96
N HIS A 124 -2.74 6.56 3.26
CA HIS A 124 -1.67 5.70 3.76
C HIS A 124 -0.51 5.50 2.76
N ASP A 125 -0.79 5.62 1.47
CA ASP A 125 0.14 5.57 0.32
C ASP A 125 0.80 6.95 0.05
N ALA A 126 0.76 7.86 1.04
CA ALA A 126 1.32 9.21 0.94
C ALA A 126 0.80 10.05 -0.25
N ARG A 127 -0.38 9.72 -0.80
CA ARG A 127 -1.04 10.55 -1.82
C ARG A 127 -1.82 11.67 -1.16
N THR A 128 -1.74 12.85 -1.76
CA THR A 128 -2.54 14.02 -1.37
C THR A 128 -3.71 14.17 -2.34
N ILE A 129 -4.93 14.01 -1.84
CA ILE A 129 -6.15 14.25 -2.62
C ILE A 129 -6.72 15.60 -2.17
N ARG A 130 -6.84 16.53 -3.11
CA ARG A 130 -7.40 17.88 -2.88
C ARG A 130 -8.91 17.85 -3.13
N TYR A 131 -9.64 18.70 -2.42
CA TYR A 131 -11.10 18.79 -2.52
C TYR A 131 -11.81 17.45 -2.27
N PRO A 132 -11.55 16.77 -1.13
CA PRO A 132 -12.34 15.62 -0.76
C PRO A 132 -13.78 16.01 -0.42
N ASP A 133 -14.70 15.06 -0.54
CA ASP A 133 -16.05 15.21 -0.03
C ASP A 133 -16.03 15.54 1.48
N PRO A 134 -16.75 16.58 1.95
CA PRO A 134 -16.85 16.94 3.36
C PRO A 134 -17.28 15.81 4.31
N LEU A 135 -17.96 14.79 3.79
CA LEU A 135 -18.44 13.65 4.58
C LEU A 135 -17.32 12.67 4.99
N ILE A 136 -16.16 12.74 4.33
CA ILE A 136 -15.02 11.83 4.56
C ILE A 136 -14.33 12.19 5.87
N LYS A 137 -14.16 11.19 6.74
CA LYS A 137 -13.48 11.31 8.03
C LYS A 137 -12.17 10.51 8.05
N VAL A 138 -11.38 10.77 9.09
CA VAL A 138 -10.15 10.01 9.35
C VAL A 138 -10.49 8.54 9.61
N ASN A 139 -9.72 7.64 9.00
CA ASN A 139 -9.91 6.18 8.94
C ASN A 139 -10.89 5.65 7.90
N ASP A 140 -11.63 6.50 7.19
CA ASP A 140 -12.43 6.07 6.05
C ASP A 140 -11.53 5.58 4.91
N THR A 141 -12.10 4.79 4.00
CA THR A 141 -11.39 4.24 2.85
C THR A 141 -11.96 4.82 1.57
N ILE A 142 -11.10 5.31 0.70
CA ILE A 142 -11.46 5.95 -0.56
C ILE A 142 -11.01 5.07 -1.71
N GLN A 143 -11.88 4.88 -2.68
CA GLN A 143 -11.55 4.31 -3.97
C GLN A 143 -10.94 5.40 -4.85
N ILE A 144 -9.70 5.17 -5.29
CA ILE A 144 -9.04 6.04 -6.26
C ILE A 144 -9.34 5.48 -7.65
N ASP A 145 -10.38 5.99 -8.29
CA ASP A 145 -10.73 5.84 -9.72
C ASP A 145 -11.75 6.93 -10.16
N LEU A 146 -12.16 6.92 -11.45
CA LEU A 146 -13.13 7.84 -12.06
C LEU A 146 -14.51 7.84 -11.39
N GLU A 147 -14.88 6.75 -10.71
CA GLU A 147 -16.09 6.63 -9.88
C GLU A 147 -15.66 6.68 -8.42
N THR A 148 -15.85 7.84 -7.77
CA THR A 148 -15.37 8.09 -6.41
C THR A 148 -16.24 7.40 -5.37
N GLY A 149 -15.95 6.12 -5.10
CA GLY A 149 -16.51 5.39 -3.97
C GLY A 149 -15.79 5.73 -2.65
N ALA A 150 -16.55 6.03 -1.59
CA ALA A 150 -16.00 6.16 -0.24
C ALA A 150 -16.72 5.19 0.71
N ILE A 151 -15.95 4.39 1.44
CA ILE A 151 -16.44 3.47 2.46
C ILE A 151 -16.13 4.08 3.84
N LYS A 152 -17.19 4.36 4.59
CA LYS A 152 -17.09 4.88 5.96
C LYS A 152 -16.59 3.82 6.92
N PHE A 153 -15.78 4.22 7.88
CA PHE A 153 -15.32 3.34 8.95
C PHE A 153 -16.36 3.26 10.07
N ASP A 154 -17.34 2.37 9.88
CA ASP A 154 -18.47 2.17 10.79
C ASP A 154 -18.73 0.69 11.10
N THR A 155 -19.54 0.42 12.13
CA THR A 155 -19.95 -0.94 12.51
C THR A 155 -20.74 -1.62 11.39
N GLY A 156 -20.51 -2.91 11.19
CA GLY A 156 -21.13 -3.68 10.11
C GLY A 156 -20.32 -3.71 8.80
N ASN A 157 -19.28 -2.88 8.66
CA ASN A 157 -18.43 -2.88 7.47
C ASN A 157 -17.30 -3.92 7.57
N LEU A 158 -16.91 -4.45 6.40
CA LEU A 158 -15.77 -5.34 6.26
C LEU A 158 -14.46 -4.55 6.38
N CYS A 159 -13.52 -5.08 7.14
CA CYS A 159 -12.18 -4.52 7.30
C CYS A 159 -11.10 -5.60 7.25
N MET A 160 -9.91 -5.19 6.81
CA MET A 160 -8.70 -6.00 6.91
C MET A 160 -7.77 -5.37 7.94
N VAL A 161 -7.21 -6.21 8.81
CA VAL A 161 -6.22 -5.79 9.80
C VAL A 161 -4.87 -5.59 9.12
N THR A 162 -4.32 -4.38 9.19
CA THR A 162 -3.04 -4.02 8.55
C THR A 162 -1.86 -3.91 9.52
N GLY A 163 -2.01 -4.33 10.78
CA GLY A 163 -0.94 -4.28 11.77
C GLY A 163 -1.18 -5.18 12.99
N GLY A 164 -0.14 -5.41 13.79
CA GLY A 164 -0.19 -6.26 14.98
C GLY A 164 -0.22 -7.75 14.67
N ALA A 165 -0.53 -8.57 15.68
CA ALA A 165 -0.53 -10.04 15.56
C ALA A 165 -1.62 -10.59 14.64
N ASN A 166 -2.71 -9.83 14.45
CA ASN A 166 -3.85 -10.22 13.62
C ASN A 166 -3.73 -9.76 12.16
N LEU A 167 -2.53 -9.39 11.70
CA LEU A 167 -2.25 -8.89 10.35
C LEU A 167 -2.79 -9.83 9.26
N GLY A 168 -3.50 -9.26 8.28
CA GLY A 168 -4.05 -9.96 7.11
C GLY A 168 -5.35 -10.72 7.36
N ARG A 169 -5.89 -10.69 8.59
CA ARG A 169 -7.23 -11.23 8.86
C ARG A 169 -8.30 -10.24 8.39
N ILE A 170 -9.39 -10.79 7.85
CA ILE A 170 -10.57 -10.06 7.39
C ILE A 170 -11.70 -10.34 8.38
N GLY A 171 -12.47 -9.30 8.72
CA GLY A 171 -13.62 -9.44 9.62
C GLY A 171 -14.57 -8.25 9.51
N VAL A 172 -15.75 -8.43 10.09
CA VAL A 172 -16.76 -7.37 10.22
C VAL A 172 -16.51 -6.59 11.50
N ILE A 173 -16.61 -5.26 11.44
CA ILE A 173 -16.50 -4.41 12.62
C ILE A 173 -17.76 -4.59 13.48
N THR A 174 -17.63 -5.22 14.65
CA THR A 174 -18.76 -5.44 15.57
C THR A 174 -18.99 -4.26 16.51
N ASN A 175 -17.94 -3.81 17.20
CA ASN A 175 -17.99 -2.70 18.14
C ASN A 175 -16.71 -1.86 18.07
N ARG A 176 -16.82 -0.58 18.42
CA ARG A 176 -15.71 0.36 18.50
C ARG A 176 -15.69 1.05 19.86
N GLU A 177 -14.74 0.66 20.69
CA GLU A 177 -14.45 1.36 21.92
C GLU A 177 -13.64 2.64 21.65
N ARG A 178 -14.03 3.73 22.30
CA ARG A 178 -13.27 4.98 22.27
C ARG A 178 -12.57 5.14 23.61
N HIS A 179 -11.25 4.93 23.62
CA HIS A 179 -10.44 5.30 24.76
C HIS A 179 -10.06 6.78 24.63
N LEU A 180 -10.77 7.63 25.36
CA LEU A 180 -10.34 9.00 25.62
C LEU A 180 -9.25 8.92 26.69
N ALA A 181 -7.99 8.83 26.30
CA ALA A 181 -6.91 8.99 27.26
C ALA A 181 -7.02 10.41 27.84
N LEU A 182 -7.37 10.51 29.12
CA LEU A 182 -7.38 11.74 29.89
C LEU A 182 -6.04 12.46 29.72
N LEU A 183 -6.08 13.66 29.15
CA LEU A 183 -5.06 14.68 29.34
C LEU A 183 -5.13 15.08 30.82
N MET A 184 -4.40 14.35 31.66
CA MET A 184 -4.15 14.74 33.04
C MET A 184 -3.23 15.97 32.96
N TRP A 185 -3.84 17.15 33.00
CA TRP A 185 -3.15 18.41 33.26
C TRP A 185 -2.62 18.33 34.68
N PHE A 186 -1.33 18.02 34.85
CA PHE A 186 -0.62 18.45 36.04
C PHE A 186 -0.29 19.92 35.86
N MET A 187 -0.99 20.75 36.64
CA MET A 187 -0.64 22.13 36.94
C MET A 187 0.55 22.17 37.88
#